data_AF-A0A967SBV8-F1
#
_entry.id   AF-A0A967SBV8-F1
#
_cell.length_a   1.000
_cell.length_b   1.000
_cell.length_c   1.000
_cell.angle_alpha   90.00
_cell.angle_beta   90.00
_cell.angle_gamma   90.00
#
_symmetry.space_group_name_H-M   'P 1'
#
loop_
_entity.id
_entity.type
_entity.pdbx_description
1 polymer ?
#
loop_
_entity_poly.entity_id
_entity_poly.type
_entity_poly.pdbx_seq_one_letter_code
_entity_poly.pdbx_strand_id
1 'polypeptide(L)'
;DYQDVMAAVDHAIEQGWADPDRLGVGGWSYGGILTNYVITKTDRFEGAITGASEVLYLSNYGHDHYQRQWEAELGLPWETGEAWDRISPFTYVEDIVTPTLIMGGALDWNVPILNSEQLYQALKRLGRETLLVVYPGEHHGIRRPAFQKDRLQRWLDWYDRYVKGGLETPRADWDGALDRLPVADG
;
A
#
# COMPACT_ATOMS: atom_id res chain seq x y z
N ASP A 1 -11.46 -3.67 -12.27
CA ASP A 1 -10.46 -3.67 -11.18
C ASP A 1 -10.95 -4.40 -9.93
N TYR A 2 -11.62 -3.78 -8.95
CA TYR A 2 -12.04 -4.48 -7.73
C TYR A 2 -12.85 -5.77 -8.00
N GLN A 3 -13.85 -5.69 -8.88
CA GLN A 3 -14.69 -6.84 -9.23
C GLN A 3 -13.90 -7.99 -9.85
N ASP A 4 -12.91 -7.68 -10.69
CA ASP A 4 -12.06 -8.69 -11.32
C ASP A 4 -11.10 -9.34 -10.30
N VAL A 5 -10.57 -8.55 -9.37
CA VAL A 5 -9.77 -9.08 -8.25
C VAL A 5 -10.61 -10.01 -7.38
N MET A 6 -11.84 -9.61 -7.03
CA MET A 6 -12.72 -10.47 -6.21
C MET A 6 -13.12 -11.73 -6.98
N ALA A 7 -13.44 -11.63 -8.27
CA ALA A 7 -13.76 -12.80 -9.08
C ALA A 7 -12.58 -13.80 -9.15
N ALA A 8 -11.34 -13.31 -9.23
CA ALA A 8 -10.15 -14.17 -9.19
C ALA A 8 -9.96 -14.83 -7.82
N VAL A 9 -10.22 -14.11 -6.73
CA VAL A 9 -10.15 -14.63 -5.35
C VAL A 9 -11.24 -15.69 -5.14
N ASP A 10 -12.48 -15.39 -5.49
CA ASP A 10 -13.62 -16.30 -5.37
C ASP A 10 -13.38 -17.58 -6.18
N HIS A 11 -12.86 -17.44 -7.41
CA HIS A 11 -12.49 -18.60 -8.21
C HIS A 11 -11.42 -19.46 -7.53
N ALA A 12 -10.36 -18.86 -6.96
CA ALA A 12 -9.32 -19.61 -6.25
C ALA A 12 -9.85 -20.33 -5.00
N ILE A 13 -10.81 -19.74 -4.29
CA ILE A 13 -11.50 -20.37 -3.15
C ILE A 13 -12.37 -21.53 -3.64
N GLU A 14 -13.16 -21.35 -4.70
CA GLU A 14 -13.98 -22.40 -5.30
C GLU A 14 -13.16 -23.59 -5.78
N GLN A 15 -11.95 -23.36 -6.30
CA GLN A 15 -11.02 -24.43 -6.68
C GLN A 15 -10.33 -25.10 -5.48
N GLY A 16 -10.51 -24.59 -4.26
CA GLY A 16 -9.84 -25.08 -3.05
C GLY A 16 -8.35 -24.74 -2.98
N TRP A 17 -7.88 -23.75 -3.76
CA TRP A 17 -6.48 -23.30 -3.74
C TRP A 17 -6.21 -22.28 -2.64
N ALA A 18 -7.24 -21.52 -2.26
CA ALA A 18 -7.18 -20.50 -1.23
C ALA A 18 -8.13 -20.83 -0.07
N ASP A 19 -7.68 -20.57 1.14
CA ASP A 19 -8.49 -20.61 2.36
C ASP A 19 -9.20 -19.26 2.52
N PRO A 20 -10.55 -19.21 2.56
CA PRO A 20 -11.29 -17.96 2.65
C PRO A 20 -11.01 -17.17 3.93
N ASP A 21 -10.53 -17.83 5.00
CA ASP A 21 -10.24 -17.20 6.29
C ASP A 21 -8.75 -16.77 6.41
N ARG A 22 -7.96 -16.95 5.34
CA ARG A 22 -6.51 -16.68 5.34
C ARG A 22 -6.07 -16.04 4.02
N LEU A 23 -6.70 -14.91 3.70
CA LEU A 23 -6.42 -14.15 2.47
C LEU A 23 -5.48 -12.97 2.75
N GLY A 24 -4.46 -12.82 1.91
CA GLY A 24 -3.62 -11.63 1.86
C GLY A 24 -3.74 -10.93 0.52
N VAL A 25 -3.66 -9.60 0.52
CA VAL A 25 -3.63 -8.78 -0.70
C VAL A 25 -2.39 -7.89 -0.70
N GLY A 26 -1.72 -7.76 -1.83
CA GLY A 26 -0.64 -6.79 -1.89
C GLY A 26 0.02 -6.65 -3.23
N GLY A 27 0.73 -5.54 -3.38
CA GLY A 27 1.41 -5.21 -4.62
C GLY A 27 2.35 -4.02 -4.51
N TRP A 28 3.06 -3.79 -5.61
CA TRP A 28 3.98 -2.67 -5.79
C TRP A 28 3.53 -1.84 -6.99
N SER A 29 3.71 -0.52 -6.96
CA SER A 29 3.27 0.38 -8.04
C SER A 29 1.76 0.26 -8.25
N TYR A 30 1.30 0.06 -9.50
CA TYR A 30 -0.12 -0.18 -9.81
C TYR A 30 -0.77 -1.26 -8.94
N GLY A 31 -0.04 -2.34 -8.62
CA GLY A 31 -0.55 -3.38 -7.71
C GLY A 31 -0.80 -2.86 -6.29
N GLY A 32 0.00 -1.90 -5.84
CA GLY A 32 -0.22 -1.22 -4.55
C GLY A 32 -1.36 -0.21 -4.61
N ILE A 33 -1.53 0.51 -5.73
CA ILE A 33 -2.70 1.37 -5.98
C ILE A 33 -3.99 0.54 -5.90
N LEU A 34 -4.00 -0.60 -6.61
CA LEU A 34 -5.13 -1.53 -6.59
C LEU A 34 -5.34 -2.13 -5.19
N THR A 35 -4.27 -2.43 -4.46
CA THR A 35 -4.36 -2.87 -3.05
C THR A 35 -5.07 -1.82 -2.20
N ASN A 36 -4.64 -0.55 -2.27
CA ASN A 36 -5.27 0.55 -1.54
C ASN A 36 -6.75 0.67 -1.88
N TYR A 37 -7.12 0.57 -3.16
CA TYR A 37 -8.53 0.61 -3.55
C TYR A 37 -9.32 -0.58 -3.02
N VAL A 38 -8.80 -1.81 -3.18
CA VAL A 38 -9.48 -3.04 -2.75
C VAL A 38 -9.79 -3.03 -1.26
N ILE A 39 -8.84 -2.66 -0.40
CA ILE A 39 -9.04 -2.67 1.06
C ILE A 39 -9.98 -1.57 1.57
N THR A 40 -10.40 -0.63 0.71
CA THR A 40 -11.49 0.31 1.04
C THR A 40 -12.88 -0.27 0.78
N LYS A 41 -12.96 -1.43 0.10
CA LYS A 41 -14.23 -2.02 -0.38
C LYS A 41 -14.60 -3.32 0.31
N THR A 42 -13.69 -3.92 1.06
CA THR A 42 -13.90 -5.22 1.71
C THR A 42 -12.99 -5.41 2.92
N ASP A 43 -13.46 -6.22 3.86
CA ASP A 43 -12.76 -6.70 5.05
C ASP A 43 -12.26 -8.16 4.91
N ARG A 44 -12.43 -8.78 3.72
CA ARG A 44 -12.07 -10.19 3.45
C ARG A 44 -10.57 -10.53 3.58
N PHE A 45 -9.69 -9.53 3.61
CA PHE A 45 -8.25 -9.76 3.70
C PHE A 45 -7.76 -9.55 5.12
N GLU A 46 -7.04 -10.55 5.63
CA GLU A 46 -6.45 -10.54 6.96
C GLU A 46 -5.19 -9.65 7.01
N GLY A 47 -4.50 -9.47 5.88
CA GLY A 47 -3.33 -8.60 5.80
C GLY A 47 -3.12 -8.00 4.42
N ALA A 48 -2.75 -6.72 4.39
CA ALA A 48 -2.50 -5.96 3.17
C ALA A 48 -1.07 -5.45 3.08
N ILE A 49 -0.49 -5.44 1.88
CA ILE A 49 0.83 -4.85 1.61
C ILE A 49 0.75 -3.91 0.41
N THR A 50 1.09 -2.65 0.63
CA THR A 50 1.07 -1.62 -0.42
C THR A 50 2.43 -0.92 -0.53
N GLY A 51 3.04 -1.02 -1.70
CA GLY A 51 4.39 -0.51 -1.94
C GLY A 51 4.47 0.46 -3.12
N ALA A 52 5.15 1.59 -2.95
CA ALA A 52 5.30 2.65 -3.96
C ALA A 52 3.97 2.94 -4.68
N SER A 53 2.94 3.22 -3.88
CA SER A 53 1.55 3.32 -4.31
C SER A 53 0.95 4.69 -4.03
N GLU A 54 -0.12 4.99 -4.76
CA GLU A 54 -0.88 6.23 -4.65
C GLU A 54 -2.14 6.02 -3.82
N VAL A 55 -2.55 7.06 -3.09
CA VAL A 55 -3.76 7.04 -2.24
C VAL A 55 -4.60 8.31 -2.43
N LEU A 56 -3.97 9.47 -2.66
CA LEU A 56 -4.63 10.75 -2.87
C LEU A 56 -4.11 11.38 -4.17
N TYR A 57 -4.77 11.08 -5.28
CA TYR A 57 -4.24 11.40 -6.62
C TYR A 57 -4.16 12.91 -6.88
N LEU A 58 -5.06 13.71 -6.29
CA LEU A 58 -4.97 15.17 -6.40
C LEU A 58 -3.62 15.71 -5.89
N SER A 59 -3.05 15.09 -4.85
CA SER A 59 -1.76 15.52 -4.31
C SER A 59 -0.57 15.22 -5.23
N ASN A 60 -0.78 14.38 -6.24
CA ASN A 60 0.23 14.03 -7.24
C ASN A 60 0.26 15.03 -8.39
N TYR A 61 -0.74 15.92 -8.53
CA TYR A 61 -0.83 16.84 -9.65
C TYR A 61 0.38 17.80 -9.70
N GLY A 62 1.21 17.66 -10.74
CA GLY A 62 2.47 18.39 -10.91
C GLY A 62 3.69 17.74 -10.23
N HIS A 63 3.54 16.55 -9.64
CA HIS A 63 4.63 15.76 -9.09
C HIS A 63 4.84 14.45 -9.84
N ASP A 64 3.77 13.69 -10.14
CA ASP A 64 3.89 12.49 -10.97
C ASP A 64 4.15 12.87 -12.45
N HIS A 65 4.66 11.93 -13.24
CA HIS A 65 4.89 12.12 -14.69
C HIS A 65 3.71 11.71 -15.60
N TYR A 66 2.60 11.24 -15.03
CA TYR A 66 1.39 10.74 -15.69
C TYR A 66 0.25 11.78 -15.82
N GLN A 67 0.52 13.06 -15.54
CA GLN A 67 -0.48 14.12 -15.58
C GLN A 67 -1.34 14.15 -16.85
N ARG A 68 -0.72 13.93 -18.02
CA ARG A 68 -1.46 13.92 -19.29
C ARG A 68 -2.47 12.79 -19.38
N GLN A 69 -2.15 11.63 -18.82
CA GLN A 69 -3.04 10.47 -18.78
C GLN A 69 -4.19 10.75 -17.82
N TRP A 70 -3.89 11.25 -16.62
CA TRP A 70 -4.93 11.61 -15.65
C TRP A 70 -5.88 12.69 -16.16
N GLU A 71 -5.36 13.73 -16.81
CA GLU A 71 -6.20 14.77 -17.41
C GLU A 71 -7.06 14.25 -18.55
N ALA A 72 -6.53 13.33 -19.36
CA ALA A 72 -7.30 12.69 -20.43
C ALA A 72 -8.45 11.82 -19.90
N GLU A 73 -8.25 11.18 -18.75
CA GLU A 73 -9.24 10.29 -18.14
C GLU A 73 -10.25 11.02 -17.25
N LEU A 74 -9.79 12.02 -16.49
CA LEU A 74 -10.58 12.65 -15.42
C LEU A 74 -10.95 14.11 -15.72
N GLY A 75 -10.22 14.77 -16.62
CA GLY A 75 -10.27 16.22 -16.80
C GLY A 75 -9.35 16.96 -15.82
N LEU A 76 -9.32 18.28 -15.95
CA LEU A 76 -8.48 19.14 -15.10
C LEU A 76 -9.02 19.13 -13.65
N PRO A 77 -8.15 19.04 -12.62
CA PRO A 77 -8.61 18.87 -11.24
C PRO A 77 -9.51 20.01 -10.71
N TRP A 78 -9.27 21.25 -11.14
CA TRP A 78 -10.12 22.39 -10.75
C TRP A 78 -11.46 22.45 -11.48
N GLU A 79 -11.64 21.65 -12.53
CA GLU A 79 -12.90 21.53 -13.28
C GLU A 79 -13.69 20.28 -12.87
N THR A 80 -12.98 19.26 -12.37
CA THR A 80 -13.51 17.90 -12.16
C THR A 80 -13.14 17.33 -10.79
N GLY A 81 -12.98 18.18 -9.77
CA GLY A 81 -12.47 17.78 -8.44
C GLY A 81 -13.17 16.56 -7.83
N GLU A 82 -14.50 16.46 -7.93
CA GLU A 82 -15.25 15.29 -7.46
C GLU A 82 -14.84 13.97 -8.13
N ALA A 83 -14.41 14.01 -9.40
CA ALA A 83 -13.92 12.82 -10.09
C ALA A 83 -12.60 12.33 -9.50
N TRP A 84 -11.68 13.26 -9.22
CA TRP A 84 -10.39 12.97 -8.60
C TRP A 84 -10.54 12.45 -7.16
N ASP A 85 -11.45 13.04 -6.38
CA ASP A 85 -11.77 12.58 -5.03
C ASP A 85 -12.39 11.18 -5.07
N ARG A 86 -13.36 10.94 -5.96
CA ARG A 86 -14.09 9.66 -6.05
C ARG A 86 -13.18 8.47 -6.36
N ILE A 87 -12.11 8.66 -7.13
CA ILE A 87 -11.21 7.55 -7.48
C ILE A 87 -10.06 7.37 -6.47
N SER A 88 -9.80 8.39 -5.64
CA SER A 88 -8.72 8.35 -4.65
C SER A 88 -9.12 7.44 -3.47
N PRO A 89 -8.37 6.36 -3.17
CA PRO A 89 -8.64 5.52 -2.00
C PRO A 89 -8.69 6.29 -0.68
N PHE A 90 -7.97 7.43 -0.59
CA PHE A 90 -7.94 8.29 0.59
C PHE A 90 -9.33 8.81 1.00
N THR A 91 -10.23 9.01 0.04
CA THR A 91 -11.62 9.42 0.29
C THR A 91 -12.39 8.40 1.12
N TYR A 92 -11.98 7.13 1.09
CA TYR A 92 -12.62 6.00 1.75
C TYR A 92 -11.72 5.39 2.85
N VAL A 93 -10.75 6.15 3.37
CA VAL A 93 -9.73 5.63 4.29
C VAL A 93 -10.31 5.12 5.62
N GLU A 94 -11.47 5.63 6.04
CA GLU A 94 -12.17 5.18 7.25
C GLU A 94 -12.68 3.73 7.14
N ASP A 95 -12.98 3.27 5.93
CA ASP A 95 -13.48 1.93 5.62
C ASP A 95 -12.36 0.87 5.68
N ILE A 96 -11.09 1.30 5.68
CA ILE A 96 -9.96 0.38 5.76
C ILE A 96 -9.84 -0.15 7.19
N VAL A 97 -10.08 -1.46 7.35
CA VAL A 97 -9.91 -2.20 8.61
C VAL A 97 -8.76 -3.21 8.56
N THR A 98 -8.36 -3.65 7.37
CA THR A 98 -7.28 -4.62 7.17
C THR A 98 -5.93 -4.08 7.66
N PRO A 99 -5.18 -4.83 8.48
CA PRO A 99 -3.79 -4.52 8.81
C PRO A 99 -2.96 -4.25 7.55
N THR A 100 -2.42 -3.03 7.42
CA THR A 100 -1.69 -2.61 6.21
C THR A 100 -0.21 -2.27 6.44
N LEU A 101 0.69 -3.00 5.78
CA LEU A 101 2.11 -2.64 5.64
C LEU A 101 2.31 -1.73 4.44
N ILE A 102 2.91 -0.57 4.66
CA ILE A 102 3.12 0.49 3.67
C ILE A 102 4.61 0.68 3.45
N MET A 103 5.04 0.72 2.18
CA MET A 103 6.46 0.82 1.82
C MET A 103 6.71 1.80 0.68
N GLY A 104 7.85 2.49 0.69
CA GLY A 104 8.26 3.30 -0.46
C GLY A 104 9.71 3.76 -0.39
N GLY A 105 10.25 4.21 -1.53
CA GLY A 105 11.54 4.87 -1.59
C GLY A 105 11.41 6.36 -1.24
N ALA A 106 12.33 6.89 -0.44
CA ALA A 106 12.30 8.29 -0.01
C ALA A 106 12.45 9.30 -1.17
N LEU A 107 13.03 8.87 -2.30
CA LEU A 107 13.27 9.66 -3.50
C LEU A 107 12.43 9.14 -4.68
N ASP A 108 11.28 8.53 -4.43
CA ASP A 108 10.36 8.16 -5.50
C ASP A 108 9.66 9.40 -6.07
N TRP A 109 9.92 9.71 -7.36
CA TRP A 109 9.27 10.80 -8.09
C TRP A 109 8.25 10.27 -9.10
N ASN A 110 8.17 8.94 -9.28
CA ASN A 110 7.12 8.31 -10.05
C ASN A 110 5.85 8.28 -9.21
N VAL A 111 5.97 7.74 -8.00
CA VAL A 111 4.91 7.69 -7.00
C VAL A 111 5.44 8.31 -5.70
N PRO A 112 5.21 9.62 -5.46
CA PRO A 112 5.79 10.31 -4.32
C PRO A 112 5.48 9.63 -2.98
N ILE A 113 6.51 9.54 -2.13
CA ILE A 113 6.43 8.96 -0.78
C ILE A 113 5.32 9.59 0.08
N LEU A 114 4.93 10.82 -0.24
CA LEU A 114 3.80 11.53 0.33
C LEU A 114 2.54 10.64 0.42
N ASN A 115 2.24 9.82 -0.60
CA ASN A 115 1.06 8.95 -0.59
C ASN A 115 1.15 7.87 0.50
N SER A 116 2.33 7.27 0.67
CA SER A 116 2.58 6.29 1.72
C SER A 116 2.49 6.92 3.11
N GLU A 117 3.02 8.14 3.26
CA GLU A 117 2.95 8.90 4.51
C GLU A 117 1.50 9.31 4.84
N GLN A 118 0.72 9.76 3.86
CA GLN A 118 -0.70 10.10 4.01
C GLN A 118 -1.53 8.90 4.49
N LEU A 119 -1.41 7.75 3.81
CA LEU A 119 -2.13 6.53 4.20
C LEU A 119 -1.74 6.08 5.61
N TYR A 120 -0.44 6.04 5.92
CA TYR A 120 0.05 5.68 7.24
C TYR A 120 -0.52 6.59 8.33
N GLN A 121 -0.45 7.91 8.13
CA GLN A 121 -0.95 8.86 9.11
C GLN A 121 -2.46 8.71 9.32
N ALA A 122 -3.23 8.54 8.25
CA ALA A 122 -4.68 8.33 8.34
C ALA A 122 -5.02 7.04 9.11
N LEU A 123 -4.44 5.90 8.71
CA LEU A 123 -4.66 4.62 9.39
C LEU A 123 -4.24 4.65 10.86
N LYS A 124 -3.09 5.28 11.15
CA LYS A 124 -2.62 5.42 12.53
C LYS A 124 -3.57 6.27 13.37
N ARG A 125 -4.12 7.35 12.80
CA ARG A 125 -5.12 8.20 13.48
C ARG A 125 -6.44 7.50 13.74
N LEU A 126 -6.84 6.61 12.84
CA LEU A 126 -8.03 5.75 12.98
C LEU A 126 -7.80 4.55 13.91
N GLY A 127 -6.60 4.40 14.48
CA GLY A 127 -6.26 3.28 15.36
C GLY A 127 -6.18 1.95 14.62
N ARG A 128 -5.94 1.96 13.31
CA ARG A 128 -5.76 0.75 12.50
C ARG A 128 -4.33 0.24 12.63
N GLU A 129 -4.18 -1.08 12.53
CA GLU A 129 -2.88 -1.73 12.55
C GLU A 129 -2.12 -1.39 11.26
N THR A 130 -0.99 -0.69 11.38
CA THR A 130 -0.22 -0.23 10.23
C THR A 130 1.26 -0.01 10.55
N LEU A 131 2.11 -0.27 9.57
CA LEU A 131 3.53 0.08 9.58
C LEU A 131 3.89 0.83 8.30
N LEU A 132 4.71 1.88 8.43
CA LEU A 132 5.35 2.56 7.29
C LEU A 132 6.85 2.29 7.30
N VAL A 133 7.38 1.86 6.16
CA VAL A 133 8.81 1.66 5.94
C VAL A 133 9.27 2.53 4.77
N VAL A 134 10.19 3.44 5.06
CA VAL A 134 10.74 4.36 4.05
C VAL A 134 12.20 4.02 3.80
N TYR A 135 12.53 3.62 2.58
CA TYR A 135 13.90 3.27 2.20
C TYR A 135 14.69 4.54 1.81
N PRO A 136 15.66 5.00 2.64
CA PRO A 136 16.31 6.29 2.45
C PRO A 136 17.23 6.25 1.23
N GLY A 137 17.05 7.16 0.26
CA GLY A 137 17.87 7.20 -0.97
C GLY A 137 17.45 6.20 -2.06
N GLU A 138 16.31 5.52 -1.89
CA GLU A 138 15.70 4.68 -2.94
C GLU A 138 14.62 5.46 -3.69
N HIS A 139 14.35 5.03 -4.92
CA HIS A 139 13.32 5.61 -5.80
C HIS A 139 12.14 4.62 -5.93
N HIS A 140 11.43 4.65 -7.07
CA HIS A 140 10.32 3.74 -7.36
C HIS A 140 10.67 2.25 -7.27
N GLY A 141 11.88 1.89 -7.71
CA GLY A 141 12.43 0.56 -7.53
C GLY A 141 13.48 0.57 -6.43
N ILE A 142 13.37 -0.35 -5.48
CA ILE A 142 14.39 -0.56 -4.43
C ILE A 142 15.58 -1.31 -5.05
N ARG A 143 16.76 -0.69 -5.07
CA ARG A 143 17.96 -1.19 -5.76
C ARG A 143 19.01 -1.75 -4.81
N ARG A 144 19.20 -1.17 -3.62
CA ARG A 144 20.19 -1.71 -2.67
C ARG A 144 19.83 -3.14 -2.27
N PRO A 145 20.74 -4.13 -2.42
CA PRO A 145 20.45 -5.52 -2.08
C PRO A 145 20.00 -5.73 -0.64
N ALA A 146 20.57 -4.98 0.32
CA ALA A 146 20.15 -5.01 1.72
C ALA A 146 18.68 -4.60 1.90
N PHE A 147 18.24 -3.56 1.19
CA PHE A 147 16.85 -3.09 1.23
C PHE A 147 15.90 -4.00 0.47
N GLN A 148 16.34 -4.63 -0.62
CA GLN A 148 15.53 -5.65 -1.28
C GLN A 148 15.29 -6.85 -0.35
N LYS A 149 16.34 -7.31 0.35
CA LYS A 149 16.23 -8.38 1.34
C LYS A 149 15.28 -7.99 2.48
N ASP A 150 15.48 -6.80 3.08
CA ASP A 150 14.61 -6.32 4.16
C ASP A 150 13.16 -6.21 3.70
N ARG A 151 12.90 -5.64 2.51
CA ARG A 151 11.55 -5.56 1.93
C ARG A 151 10.90 -6.93 1.82
N LEU A 152 11.57 -7.90 1.22
CA LEU A 152 11.01 -9.25 1.05
C LEU A 152 10.79 -9.92 2.41
N GLN A 153 11.69 -9.73 3.37
CA GLN A 153 11.52 -10.26 4.71
C GLN A 153 10.29 -9.67 5.40
N ARG A 154 10.09 -8.34 5.32
CA ARG A 154 8.91 -7.68 5.89
C ARG A 154 7.61 -8.15 5.25
N TRP A 155 7.62 -8.47 3.96
CA TRP A 155 6.44 -9.06 3.30
C TRP A 155 6.09 -10.43 3.89
N LEU A 156 7.09 -11.29 4.04
CA LEU A 156 6.91 -12.60 4.66
C LEU A 156 6.44 -12.46 6.11
N ASP A 157 7.10 -11.60 6.89
CA ASP A 157 6.77 -11.36 8.29
C ASP A 157 5.31 -10.84 8.45
N TRP A 158 4.87 -9.91 7.59
CA TRP A 158 3.50 -9.36 7.66
C TRP A 158 2.46 -10.44 7.38
N TYR A 159 2.62 -11.21 6.30
CA TYR A 159 1.69 -12.29 5.99
C TYR A 159 1.78 -13.44 6.99
N ASP A 160 2.96 -13.75 7.53
CA ASP A 160 3.10 -14.75 8.59
C ASP A 160 2.33 -14.35 9.84
N ARG A 161 2.35 -13.07 10.21
CA ARG A 161 1.60 -12.53 11.35
C ARG A 161 0.09 -12.54 11.14
N TYR A 162 -0.40 -11.88 10.10
CA TYR A 162 -1.84 -11.63 9.97
C TYR A 162 -2.56 -12.69 9.15
N VAL A 163 -1.95 -13.21 8.10
CA VAL A 163 -2.61 -14.16 7.18
C VAL A 163 -2.42 -15.60 7.65
N LYS A 164 -1.21 -15.95 8.11
CA LYS A 164 -0.92 -17.33 8.52
C LYS A 164 -1.20 -17.62 9.99
N GLY A 165 -1.32 -16.58 10.82
CA GLY A 165 -1.45 -16.71 12.28
C GLY A 165 -0.19 -17.25 12.98
N GLY A 166 0.98 -17.11 12.34
CA GLY A 166 2.23 -17.78 12.73
C GLY A 166 3.19 -16.97 13.59
N LEU A 167 2.99 -15.65 13.76
CA LEU A 167 3.87 -14.81 14.60
C LEU A 167 3.15 -14.35 15.86
N GLU A 168 3.34 -15.08 16.96
CA GLU A 168 2.87 -14.70 18.31
C GLU A 168 3.59 -13.47 18.87
N THR A 169 4.79 -13.14 18.35
CA THR A 169 5.57 -11.97 18.80
C THR A 169 5.94 -11.10 17.59
N PRO A 170 5.63 -9.78 17.60
CA PRO A 170 6.08 -8.87 16.55
C PRO A 170 7.62 -8.84 16.49
N ARG A 171 8.21 -8.59 15.31
CA ARG A 171 9.65 -8.29 15.22
C ARG A 171 9.90 -7.02 16.05
N ALA A 172 11.05 -6.95 16.73
CA ALA A 172 11.31 -5.89 17.70
C ALA A 172 11.30 -4.46 17.11
N ASP A 173 11.42 -4.33 15.78
CA ASP A 173 11.41 -3.07 15.04
C ASP A 173 10.02 -2.63 14.54
N TRP A 174 8.92 -3.29 14.94
CA TRP A 174 7.56 -2.89 14.51
C TRP A 174 6.92 -1.83 15.42
N ASP A 175 7.36 -1.76 16.68
CA ASP A 175 6.78 -0.87 17.70
C ASP A 175 7.53 0.48 17.83
N GLY A 176 8.52 0.74 16.96
CA GLY A 176 9.32 1.96 16.92
C GLY A 176 8.90 2.92 15.80
N ALA A 177 8.63 4.17 16.15
CA ALA A 177 8.16 5.21 15.24
C ALA A 177 9.12 5.49 14.06
N LEU A 178 8.56 5.60 12.84
CA LEU A 178 9.23 6.07 11.61
C LEU A 178 10.64 5.50 11.44
N ASP A 179 10.75 4.19 11.22
CA ASP A 179 12.03 3.55 10.92
C ASP A 179 12.51 3.97 9.52
N ARG A 180 13.13 5.15 9.47
CA ARG A 180 14.24 5.40 8.56
C ARG A 180 15.31 4.39 8.95
N LEU A 181 15.43 3.31 8.18
CA LEU A 181 16.54 2.37 8.35
C LEU A 181 17.83 3.20 8.48
N PRO A 182 18.66 2.98 9.52
CA PRO A 182 19.94 3.67 9.61
C PRO A 182 20.65 3.48 8.28
N VAL A 183 21.02 4.59 7.65
CA VAL A 183 21.85 4.57 6.45
C VAL A 183 23.08 3.78 6.86
N ALA A 184 23.21 2.55 6.36
CA ALA A 184 24.47 1.85 6.50
C ALA A 184 25.46 2.65 5.67
N ASP A 185 26.23 3.51 6.34
CA ASP A 185 27.38 4.17 5.77
C ASP A 185 28.27 3.09 5.17
N GLY A 186 28.39 3.12 3.85
CA GLY A 186 29.31 2.31 3.06
C GLY A 186 30.13 3.23 2.18
#